data_AF-A0A560KXL3-F1
#
_entry.id   AF-A0A560KXL3-F1
#
_cell.length_a   1.000
_cell.length_b   1.000
_cell.length_c   1.000
_cell.angle_alpha   90.00
_cell.angle_beta   90.00
_cell.angle_gamma   90.00
#
_symmetry.space_group_name_H-M   'P 1'
#
loop_
_entity.id
_entity.type
_entity.pdbx_description
1 polymer ?
#
loop_
_entity_poly.entity_id
_entity_poly.type
_entity_poly.pdbx_seq_one_letter_code
_entity_poly.pdbx_strand_id
1 'polypeptide(L)'
;MSRFHHRLLIFFVILLACGIFTALRFPGEMNPDSQSQFEKAMIGVYNDWHPPIMARLWSFFMLFSGGVWTMFVFQMLCWALAFAILALALERRGHQVAAWAVVVVALFPPFLMHIVNIHKDVGLIATLMLAVALIAQYRLQGKKIPLLVRVVVAALLLYAGLVRSNSWFAVMPILVWILWPSLLKRPIGVALACGIVAVALVPVSSLINQSVLDARPAGALRTLQIFDLAGVVKFSRDTTVAQDKVTLAQIDECYSPVIADIFYHGARCGFLWDAIAGSADTPAGLATEQPNTRQSPSVSLTPLWIAAIRKHPLAYAEHRLGHFNAAMQFLIPGHEASVPAIHAVVAGKPAERLEPLRGVRKILDLMRFGPWATPAVWLALGLALLLLSHDAARRMDEVDTLSLALTLSGASYIGAFLLIGIANDSRYGLAGGVAIVTAAAMQLRRARPVASSRPVRIGIAIALLIFIVAAMTFYRTSVPDALYLASNWTIRPVPSMIS
;
A
#
# COMPACT_ATOMS: atom_id res chain seq x y z
N MET A 1 -2.35 -4.04 -42.86
CA MET A 1 -1.29 -3.11 -42.41
C MET A 1 -1.69 -2.25 -41.20
N SER A 2 -2.91 -1.72 -41.08
CA SER A 2 -3.30 -0.81 -39.97
C SER A 2 -3.12 -1.38 -38.55
N ARG A 3 -3.50 -2.64 -38.30
CA ARG A 3 -3.35 -3.29 -36.98
C ARG A 3 -1.89 -3.49 -36.55
N PHE A 4 -0.98 -3.71 -37.50
CA PHE A 4 0.45 -3.85 -37.20
C PHE A 4 1.05 -2.51 -36.73
N HIS A 5 0.74 -1.42 -37.45
CA HIS A 5 1.16 -0.07 -37.07
C HIS A 5 0.60 0.33 -35.70
N HIS A 6 -0.63 -0.05 -35.41
CA HIS A 6 -1.26 0.23 -34.12
C HIS A 6 -0.56 -0.46 -32.93
N ARG A 7 -0.15 -1.72 -33.10
CA ARG A 7 0.61 -2.46 -32.09
C ARG A 7 1.98 -1.84 -31.84
N LEU A 8 2.69 -1.51 -32.92
CA LEU A 8 3.99 -0.86 -32.82
C LEU A 8 3.86 0.49 -32.12
N LEU A 9 2.81 1.25 -32.41
CA LEU A 9 2.53 2.52 -31.77
C LEU A 9 2.27 2.38 -30.26
N ILE A 10 1.44 1.43 -29.82
CA ILE A 10 1.19 1.17 -28.39
C ILE A 10 2.52 0.91 -27.64
N PHE A 11 3.32 0.00 -28.19
CA PHE A 11 4.60 -0.38 -27.60
C PHE A 11 5.57 0.82 -27.56
N PHE A 12 5.66 1.56 -28.67
CA PHE A 12 6.50 2.74 -28.79
C PHE A 12 6.09 3.84 -27.80
N VAL A 13 4.80 4.15 -27.68
CA VAL A 13 4.31 5.19 -26.76
C VAL A 13 4.66 4.86 -25.31
N ILE A 14 4.41 3.62 -24.87
CA ILE A 14 4.72 3.22 -23.49
C ILE A 14 6.23 3.26 -23.23
N LEU A 15 7.04 2.69 -24.13
CA LEU A 15 8.48 2.68 -23.95
C LEU A 15 9.10 4.08 -24.01
N LEU A 16 8.64 4.92 -24.94
CA LEU A 16 9.12 6.29 -25.06
C LEU A 16 8.76 7.08 -23.81
N ALA A 17 7.51 7.02 -23.35
CA ALA A 17 7.09 7.73 -22.16
C ALA A 17 7.83 7.22 -20.92
N CYS A 18 7.89 5.90 -20.70
CA CYS A 18 8.62 5.33 -19.57
C CYS A 18 10.13 5.66 -19.65
N GLY A 19 10.72 5.69 -20.85
CA GLY A 19 12.10 6.09 -21.09
C GLY A 19 12.37 7.55 -20.76
N ILE A 20 11.47 8.46 -21.16
CA ILE A 20 11.53 9.89 -20.79
C ILE A 20 11.43 10.03 -19.26
N PHE A 21 10.45 9.39 -18.62
CA PHE A 21 10.31 9.44 -17.16
C PHE A 21 11.54 8.88 -16.44
N THR A 22 12.10 7.78 -16.95
CA THR A 22 13.34 7.18 -16.41
C THR A 22 14.50 8.15 -16.55
N ALA A 23 14.68 8.78 -17.70
CA ALA A 23 15.75 9.75 -17.93
C ALA A 23 15.62 11.00 -17.05
N LEU A 24 14.40 11.52 -16.86
CA LEU A 24 14.14 12.70 -16.04
C LEU A 24 14.32 12.46 -14.53
N ARG A 25 14.17 11.21 -14.08
CA ARG A 25 14.17 10.86 -12.65
C ARG A 25 15.33 9.94 -12.25
N PHE A 26 16.25 9.65 -13.15
CA PHE A 26 17.44 8.87 -12.87
C PHE A 26 18.29 9.54 -11.77
N PRO A 27 18.85 8.81 -10.78
CA PRO A 27 18.86 7.35 -10.60
C PRO A 27 17.64 6.77 -9.85
N GLY A 28 16.57 7.54 -9.67
CA GLY A 28 15.42 7.23 -8.84
C GLY A 28 15.47 7.96 -7.50
N GLU A 29 14.31 8.19 -6.89
CA GLU A 29 14.19 8.86 -5.59
C GLU A 29 14.08 7.82 -4.46
N MET A 30 14.84 7.99 -3.37
CA MET A 30 14.78 7.12 -2.18
C MET A 30 14.18 7.86 -0.99
N ASN A 31 13.30 7.18 -0.26
CA ASN A 31 12.87 7.60 1.06
C ASN A 31 13.68 6.87 2.18
N PRO A 32 13.48 7.19 3.47
CA PRO A 32 14.20 6.54 4.56
C PRO A 32 14.12 4.99 4.56
N ASP A 33 12.95 4.41 4.24
CA ASP A 33 12.80 2.95 4.13
C ASP A 33 13.74 2.36 3.08
N SER A 34 13.81 2.98 1.91
CA SER A 34 14.61 2.49 0.79
C SER A 34 16.09 2.74 0.96
N GLN A 35 16.46 3.84 1.63
CA GLN A 35 17.85 4.08 2.08
C GLN A 35 18.30 2.97 3.02
N SER A 36 17.49 2.65 4.04
CA SER A 36 17.78 1.54 4.96
C SER A 36 17.88 0.18 4.24
N GLN A 37 17.03 -0.09 3.25
CA GLN A 37 17.12 -1.33 2.46
C GLN A 37 18.37 -1.37 1.57
N PHE A 38 18.77 -0.24 0.99
CA PHE A 38 19.99 -0.14 0.20
C PHE A 38 21.24 -0.34 1.06
N GLU A 39 21.29 0.26 2.26
CA GLU A 39 22.37 0.05 3.24
C GLU A 39 22.48 -1.43 3.64
N LYS A 40 21.36 -2.09 3.92
CA LYS A 40 21.34 -3.54 4.22
C LYS A 40 21.86 -4.38 3.05
N ALA A 41 21.54 -3.98 1.81
CA ALA A 41 22.04 -4.64 0.62
C ALA A 41 23.56 -4.49 0.46
N MET A 42 24.12 -3.32 0.81
CA MET A 42 25.57 -3.05 0.78
C MET A 42 26.32 -3.81 1.87
N ILE A 43 25.80 -3.81 3.10
CA ILE A 43 26.47 -4.38 4.28
C ILE A 43 26.27 -5.91 4.34
N GLY A 44 25.23 -6.44 3.69
CA GLY A 44 24.90 -7.86 3.70
C GLY A 44 24.28 -8.34 5.03
N VAL A 45 23.91 -7.43 5.91
CA VAL A 45 23.24 -7.73 7.19
C VAL A 45 21.78 -7.34 7.10
N TYR A 46 20.90 -8.33 7.23
CA TYR A 46 19.46 -8.17 7.03
C TYR A 46 18.70 -8.31 8.34
N ASN A 47 17.60 -7.58 8.46
CA ASN A 47 16.62 -7.74 9.52
C ASN A 47 15.21 -7.66 8.95
N ASP A 48 14.22 -8.16 9.68
CA ASP A 48 12.84 -8.30 9.20
C ASP A 48 11.92 -7.10 9.53
N TRP A 49 12.49 -5.96 9.95
CA TRP A 49 11.74 -4.70 10.15
C TRP A 49 10.98 -4.31 8.88
N HIS A 50 11.65 -4.50 7.75
CA HIS A 50 11.04 -4.60 6.45
C HIS A 50 11.37 -5.98 5.88
N PRO A 51 10.46 -6.62 5.13
CA PRO A 51 10.82 -7.86 4.46
C PRO A 51 12.08 -7.68 3.60
N PRO A 52 13.09 -8.54 3.77
CA PRO A 52 14.43 -8.35 3.22
C PRO A 52 14.49 -8.66 1.71
N ILE A 53 13.43 -9.20 1.10
CA ILE A 53 13.45 -9.67 -0.30
C ILE A 53 13.86 -8.58 -1.30
N MET A 54 13.44 -7.32 -1.08
CA MET A 54 13.86 -6.20 -1.94
C MET A 54 15.34 -5.89 -1.75
N ALA A 55 15.83 -5.85 -0.50
CA ALA A 55 17.24 -5.62 -0.22
C ALA A 55 18.13 -6.77 -0.75
N ARG A 56 17.69 -8.02 -0.65
CA ARG A 56 18.36 -9.21 -1.21
C ARG A 56 18.42 -9.15 -2.73
N LEU A 57 17.32 -8.79 -3.40
CA LEU A 57 17.32 -8.57 -4.84
C LEU A 57 18.30 -7.44 -5.22
N TRP A 58 18.35 -6.37 -4.42
CA TRP A 58 19.27 -5.27 -4.65
C TRP A 58 20.74 -5.71 -4.49
N SER A 59 21.04 -6.52 -3.48
CA SER A 59 22.37 -7.10 -3.26
C SER A 59 22.79 -7.99 -4.44
N PHE A 60 21.85 -8.72 -5.05
CA PHE A 60 22.12 -9.42 -6.31
C PHE A 60 22.47 -8.46 -7.45
N PHE A 61 21.78 -7.32 -7.58
CA PHE A 61 22.15 -6.32 -8.60
C PHE A 61 23.52 -5.69 -8.35
N MET A 62 23.97 -5.62 -7.09
CA MET A 62 25.30 -5.12 -6.75
C MET A 62 26.43 -5.99 -7.29
N LEU A 63 26.18 -7.25 -7.68
CA LEU A 63 27.13 -8.08 -8.41
C LEU A 63 27.52 -7.49 -9.78
N PHE A 64 26.66 -6.62 -10.33
CA PHE A 64 26.87 -5.97 -11.63
C PHE A 64 27.11 -4.46 -11.49
N SER A 65 26.44 -3.80 -10.54
CA SER A 65 26.65 -2.37 -10.27
C SER A 65 26.22 -2.00 -8.85
N GLY A 66 27.09 -1.31 -8.11
CA GLY A 66 26.78 -0.75 -6.78
C GLY A 66 25.82 0.46 -6.81
N GLY A 67 25.27 0.81 -7.97
CA GLY A 67 24.41 1.97 -8.11
C GLY A 67 22.98 1.73 -7.64
N VAL A 68 22.42 2.73 -6.94
CA VAL A 68 21.00 2.82 -6.55
C VAL A 68 20.06 2.66 -7.76
N TRP A 69 20.49 3.10 -8.94
CA TRP A 69 19.71 3.05 -10.18
C TRP A 69 19.30 1.65 -10.61
N THR A 70 19.99 0.59 -10.19
CA THR A 70 19.69 -0.79 -10.62
C THR A 70 18.27 -1.22 -10.24
N MET A 71 17.86 -0.92 -9.01
CA MET A 71 16.50 -1.21 -8.54
C MET A 71 15.47 -0.30 -9.20
N PHE A 72 15.80 0.97 -9.43
CA PHE A 72 14.94 1.89 -10.17
C PHE A 72 14.64 1.38 -11.58
N VAL A 73 15.69 1.01 -12.33
CA VAL A 73 15.57 0.45 -13.68
C VAL A 73 14.77 -0.85 -13.67
N PHE A 74 15.02 -1.74 -12.71
CA PHE A 74 14.23 -2.98 -12.56
C PHE A 74 12.73 -2.70 -12.40
N GLN A 75 12.37 -1.80 -11.48
CA GLN A 75 10.97 -1.43 -11.22
C GLN A 75 10.32 -0.77 -12.44
N MET A 76 11.01 0.16 -13.09
CA MET A 76 10.56 0.82 -14.31
C MET A 76 10.37 -0.14 -15.48
N LEU A 77 11.30 -1.09 -15.67
CA LEU A 77 11.20 -2.10 -16.72
C LEU A 77 10.03 -3.04 -16.49
N CYS A 78 9.82 -3.49 -15.25
CA CYS A 78 8.65 -4.29 -14.90
C CYS A 78 7.35 -3.54 -15.17
N TRP A 79 7.28 -2.26 -14.79
CA TRP A 79 6.13 -1.40 -15.07
C TRP A 79 5.86 -1.25 -16.57
N ALA A 80 6.86 -0.82 -17.33
CA ALA A 80 6.74 -0.59 -18.77
C ALA A 80 6.32 -1.87 -19.51
N LEU A 81 6.98 -3.00 -19.21
CA LEU A 81 6.67 -4.30 -19.82
C LEU A 81 5.26 -4.78 -19.44
N ALA A 82 4.86 -4.62 -18.18
CA ALA A 82 3.53 -5.04 -17.72
C ALA A 82 2.42 -4.39 -18.55
N PHE A 83 2.43 -3.06 -18.64
CA PHE A 83 1.40 -2.32 -19.35
C PHE A 83 1.49 -2.50 -20.87
N ALA A 84 2.70 -2.57 -21.43
CA ALA A 84 2.88 -2.82 -22.86
C ALA A 84 2.36 -4.19 -23.28
N ILE A 85 2.73 -5.26 -22.55
CA ILE A 85 2.30 -6.63 -22.84
C ILE A 85 0.78 -6.75 -22.67
N LEU A 86 0.21 -6.18 -21.60
CA LEU A 86 -1.23 -6.24 -21.35
C LEU A 86 -2.03 -5.48 -22.42
N ALA A 87 -1.63 -4.27 -22.78
CA ALA A 87 -2.28 -3.50 -23.83
C ALA A 87 -2.22 -4.23 -25.19
N LEU A 88 -1.07 -4.81 -25.54
CA LEU A 88 -0.93 -5.62 -26.76
C LEU A 88 -1.78 -6.88 -26.73
N ALA A 89 -1.93 -7.54 -25.58
CA ALA A 89 -2.79 -8.71 -25.44
C ALA A 89 -4.27 -8.37 -25.67
N LEU A 90 -4.72 -7.24 -25.13
CA LEU A 90 -6.08 -6.71 -25.33
C LEU A 90 -6.31 -6.30 -26.78
N GLU A 91 -5.35 -5.61 -27.41
CA GLU A 91 -5.42 -5.25 -28.83
C GLU A 91 -5.55 -6.51 -29.70
N ARG A 92 -4.71 -7.52 -29.45
CA ARG A 92 -4.74 -8.80 -30.16
C ARG A 92 -6.07 -9.54 -30.01
N ARG A 93 -6.80 -9.29 -28.91
CA ARG A 93 -8.13 -9.85 -28.65
C ARG A 93 -9.26 -9.03 -29.28
N GLY A 94 -8.95 -7.89 -29.91
CA GLY A 94 -9.92 -6.98 -30.53
C GLY A 94 -10.46 -5.90 -29.57
N HIS A 95 -9.87 -5.73 -28.39
CA HIS A 95 -10.28 -4.75 -27.39
C HIS A 95 -9.44 -3.46 -27.48
N GLN A 96 -9.44 -2.78 -28.62
CA GLN A 96 -8.60 -1.60 -28.88
C GLN A 96 -8.81 -0.46 -27.88
N VAL A 97 -10.07 -0.15 -27.54
CA VAL A 97 -10.39 0.89 -26.56
C VAL A 97 -9.81 0.54 -25.18
N ALA A 98 -9.90 -0.73 -24.76
CA ALA A 98 -9.32 -1.17 -23.50
C ALA A 98 -7.79 -1.12 -23.55
N ALA A 99 -7.17 -1.47 -24.68
CA ALA A 99 -5.72 -1.41 -24.85
C ALA A 99 -5.18 0.02 -24.64
N TRP A 100 -5.81 1.03 -25.27
CA TRP A 100 -5.43 2.42 -25.05
C TRP A 100 -5.78 2.94 -23.67
N ALA A 101 -6.91 2.50 -23.10
CA ALA A 101 -7.23 2.86 -21.72
C ALA A 101 -6.15 2.34 -20.76
N VAL A 102 -5.65 1.11 -20.94
CA VAL A 102 -4.54 0.56 -20.17
C VAL A 102 -3.24 1.38 -20.37
N VAL A 103 -2.97 1.88 -21.58
CA VAL A 103 -1.86 2.83 -21.82
C VAL A 103 -2.05 4.11 -21.00
N VAL A 104 -3.26 4.67 -20.99
CA VAL A 104 -3.59 5.87 -20.19
C VAL A 104 -3.40 5.60 -18.69
N VAL A 105 -3.75 4.40 -18.20
CA VAL A 105 -3.48 4.01 -16.81
C VAL A 105 -1.98 3.96 -16.52
N ALA A 106 -1.18 3.39 -17.41
CA ALA A 106 0.28 3.35 -17.25
C ALA A 106 0.92 4.74 -17.16
N LEU A 107 0.31 5.72 -17.84
CA LEU A 107 0.75 7.11 -17.92
C LEU A 107 -0.05 8.04 -17.00
N PHE A 108 -0.84 7.48 -16.09
CA PHE A 108 -1.69 8.26 -15.22
C PHE A 108 -0.80 9.03 -14.21
N PRO A 109 -0.83 10.38 -14.17
CA PRO A 109 0.14 11.15 -13.39
C PRO A 109 0.25 10.76 -11.91
N PRO A 110 -0.84 10.48 -11.18
CA PRO A 110 -0.75 9.99 -9.80
C PRO A 110 0.07 8.71 -9.64
N PHE A 111 -0.01 7.77 -10.59
CA PHE A 111 0.79 6.56 -10.55
C PHE A 111 2.24 6.84 -10.93
N LEU A 112 2.48 7.59 -12.01
CA LEU A 112 3.84 7.95 -12.43
C LEU A 112 4.62 8.67 -11.33
N MET A 113 3.98 9.56 -10.57
CA MET A 113 4.61 10.24 -9.42
C MET A 113 5.05 9.28 -8.32
N HIS A 114 4.43 8.09 -8.20
CA HIS A 114 4.87 7.06 -7.27
C HIS A 114 5.95 6.16 -7.87
N ILE A 115 5.78 5.70 -9.12
CA ILE A 115 6.66 4.73 -9.78
C ILE A 115 8.10 5.25 -9.95
N VAL A 116 8.31 6.58 -9.96
CA VAL A 116 9.65 7.19 -10.01
C VAL A 116 10.45 7.04 -8.71
N ASN A 117 9.79 6.66 -7.62
CA ASN A 117 10.45 6.40 -6.34
C ASN A 117 10.83 4.93 -6.27
N ILE A 118 12.02 4.66 -5.76
CA ILE A 118 12.45 3.31 -5.46
C ILE A 118 11.76 2.91 -4.17
N HIS A 119 10.64 2.19 -4.25
CA HIS A 119 9.88 1.74 -3.10
C HIS A 119 9.46 0.28 -3.23
N LYS A 120 9.30 -0.41 -2.09
CA LYS A 120 8.69 -1.74 -2.03
C LYS A 120 7.27 -1.78 -2.57
N ASP A 121 6.47 -0.72 -2.38
CA ASP A 121 5.10 -0.62 -2.90
C ASP A 121 5.09 -0.52 -4.44
N VAL A 122 6.11 0.11 -5.02
CA VAL A 122 6.32 0.20 -6.47
C VAL A 122 6.78 -1.15 -7.01
N GLY A 123 7.76 -1.78 -6.36
CA GLY A 123 8.22 -3.13 -6.68
C GLY A 123 7.06 -4.14 -6.65
N LEU A 124 6.23 -4.11 -5.61
CA LEU A 124 5.02 -4.93 -5.47
C LEU A 124 4.14 -4.85 -6.72
N ILE A 125 3.67 -3.64 -7.05
CA ILE A 125 2.69 -3.50 -8.12
C ILE A 125 3.31 -3.73 -9.50
N ALA A 126 4.55 -3.32 -9.72
CA ALA A 126 5.23 -3.52 -10.99
C ALA A 126 5.42 -5.00 -11.32
N THR A 127 5.88 -5.82 -10.36
CA THR A 127 6.05 -7.26 -10.59
C THR A 127 4.73 -8.01 -10.63
N LEU A 128 3.73 -7.61 -9.81
CA LEU A 128 2.38 -8.18 -9.85
C LEU A 128 1.72 -7.94 -11.21
N MET A 129 1.76 -6.70 -11.73
CA MET A 129 1.19 -6.37 -13.03
C MET A 129 1.96 -7.05 -14.17
N LEU A 130 3.28 -7.20 -14.07
CA LEU A 130 4.05 -7.95 -15.06
C LEU A 130 3.65 -9.42 -15.07
N ALA A 131 3.50 -10.04 -13.90
CA ALA A 131 3.01 -11.42 -13.79
C ALA A 131 1.62 -11.57 -14.43
N VAL A 132 0.70 -10.65 -14.15
CA VAL A 132 -0.63 -10.60 -14.76
C VAL A 132 -0.52 -10.49 -16.28
N ALA A 133 0.27 -9.56 -16.80
CA ALA A 133 0.41 -9.32 -18.23
C ALA A 133 1.02 -10.54 -18.96
N LEU A 134 2.02 -11.18 -18.36
CA LEU A 134 2.68 -12.37 -18.89
C LEU A 134 1.73 -13.57 -19.00
N ILE A 135 0.79 -13.73 -18.08
CA ILE A 135 -0.27 -14.75 -18.18
C ILE A 135 -1.36 -14.32 -19.17
N ALA A 136 -1.79 -13.07 -19.10
CA ALA A 136 -2.89 -12.53 -19.91
C ALA A 136 -2.61 -12.65 -21.41
N GLN A 137 -1.38 -12.40 -21.86
CA GLN A 137 -1.01 -12.50 -23.28
C GLN A 137 -1.21 -13.89 -23.91
N TYR A 138 -1.27 -14.95 -23.09
CA TYR A 138 -1.58 -16.31 -23.54
C TYR A 138 -3.05 -16.63 -23.32
N ARG A 139 -3.57 -16.38 -22.11
CA ARG A 139 -4.96 -16.70 -21.73
C ARG A 139 -5.98 -15.97 -22.59
N LEU A 140 -5.81 -14.66 -22.81
CA LEU A 140 -6.72 -13.87 -23.63
C LEU A 140 -6.78 -14.38 -25.08
N GLN A 141 -5.77 -15.10 -25.53
CA GLN A 141 -5.64 -15.67 -26.86
C GLN A 141 -5.98 -17.17 -26.90
N GLY A 142 -6.42 -17.76 -25.79
CA GLY A 142 -6.71 -19.20 -25.70
C GLY A 142 -5.47 -20.09 -25.87
N LYS A 143 -4.27 -19.56 -25.61
CA LYS A 143 -3.01 -20.29 -25.80
C LYS A 143 -2.53 -20.94 -24.50
N LYS A 144 -1.84 -22.07 -24.64
CA LYS A 144 -1.13 -22.72 -23.52
C LYS A 144 0.01 -21.82 -23.04
N ILE A 145 0.24 -21.82 -21.73
CA ILE A 145 1.28 -21.02 -21.08
C ILE A 145 2.58 -21.83 -21.03
N PRO A 146 3.68 -21.35 -21.64
CA PRO A 146 4.97 -22.04 -21.60
C PRO A 146 5.47 -22.27 -20.16
N LEU A 147 6.28 -23.31 -19.95
CA LEU A 147 6.85 -23.60 -18.62
C LEU A 147 7.72 -22.43 -18.12
N LEU A 148 8.57 -21.88 -18.99
CA LEU A 148 9.42 -20.73 -18.64
C LEU A 148 8.59 -19.54 -18.14
N VAL A 149 7.48 -19.23 -18.80
CA VAL A 149 6.58 -18.14 -18.38
C VAL A 149 5.97 -18.45 -17.02
N ARG A 150 5.58 -19.69 -16.74
CA ARG A 150 5.05 -20.10 -15.43
C ARG A 150 6.09 -19.93 -14.32
N VAL A 151 7.35 -20.32 -14.57
CA VAL A 151 8.46 -20.15 -13.61
C VAL A 151 8.72 -18.66 -13.34
N VAL A 152 8.81 -17.84 -14.38
CA VAL A 152 9.01 -16.39 -14.25
C VAL A 152 7.85 -15.75 -13.48
N VAL A 153 6.61 -16.11 -13.81
CA VAL A 153 5.41 -15.62 -13.10
C VAL A 153 5.43 -16.04 -11.63
N ALA A 154 5.80 -17.29 -11.32
CA ALA A 154 5.90 -17.75 -9.95
C ALA A 154 6.96 -16.94 -9.16
N ALA A 155 8.12 -16.66 -9.75
CA ALA A 155 9.15 -15.83 -9.13
C ALA A 155 8.68 -14.39 -8.88
N LEU A 156 7.98 -13.78 -9.87
CA LEU A 156 7.42 -12.43 -9.74
C LEU A 156 6.35 -12.33 -8.65
N LEU A 157 5.46 -13.33 -8.57
CA LEU A 157 4.40 -13.39 -7.55
C LEU A 157 4.97 -13.68 -6.16
N LEU A 158 6.02 -14.50 -6.06
CA LEU A 158 6.74 -14.73 -4.80
C LEU A 158 7.40 -13.43 -4.32
N TYR A 159 8.12 -12.72 -5.19
CA TYR A 159 8.69 -11.41 -4.87
C TYR A 159 7.60 -10.43 -4.41
N ALA A 160 6.50 -10.32 -5.17
CA ALA A 160 5.37 -9.47 -4.83
C ALA A 160 4.80 -9.83 -3.44
N GLY A 161 4.55 -11.11 -3.17
CA GLY A 161 4.01 -11.58 -1.90
C GLY A 161 4.93 -11.34 -0.71
N LEU A 162 6.25 -11.43 -0.91
CA LEU A 162 7.22 -11.28 0.17
C LEU A 162 7.64 -9.83 0.44
N VAL A 163 7.38 -8.88 -0.46
CA VAL A 163 7.92 -7.50 -0.32
C VAL A 163 7.23 -6.71 0.81
N ARG A 164 6.03 -7.12 1.22
CA ARG A 164 5.30 -6.62 2.41
C ARG A 164 4.48 -7.73 3.03
N SER A 165 4.23 -7.64 4.34
CA SER A 165 3.35 -8.59 5.05
C SER A 165 1.93 -8.62 4.51
N ASN A 166 1.40 -7.48 4.04
CA ASN A 166 0.05 -7.37 3.50
C ASN A 166 -0.05 -7.62 1.98
N SER A 167 1.07 -7.84 1.28
CA SER A 167 1.07 -8.03 -0.18
C SER A 167 0.30 -9.28 -0.63
N TRP A 168 0.21 -10.31 0.22
CA TRP A 168 -0.53 -11.53 -0.12
C TRP A 168 -2.01 -11.29 -0.39
N PHE A 169 -2.61 -10.25 0.20
CA PHE A 169 -3.99 -9.85 -0.12
C PHE A 169 -4.15 -9.41 -1.58
N ALA A 170 -3.11 -8.83 -2.18
CA ALA A 170 -3.08 -8.50 -3.60
C ALA A 170 -2.80 -9.73 -4.48
N VAL A 171 -1.87 -10.60 -4.04
CA VAL A 171 -1.42 -11.75 -4.83
C VAL A 171 -2.47 -12.86 -4.91
N MET A 172 -3.21 -13.15 -3.83
CA MET A 172 -4.11 -14.31 -3.76
C MET A 172 -5.22 -14.29 -4.83
N PRO A 173 -5.97 -13.19 -5.07
CA PRO A 173 -6.99 -13.18 -6.12
C PRO A 173 -6.40 -13.39 -7.53
N ILE A 174 -5.16 -12.95 -7.77
CA ILE A 174 -4.46 -13.19 -9.03
C ILE A 174 -4.05 -14.65 -9.16
N LEU A 175 -3.57 -15.30 -8.09
CA LEU A 175 -3.30 -16.74 -8.09
C LEU A 175 -4.57 -17.56 -8.35
N VAL A 176 -5.70 -17.18 -7.74
CA VAL A 176 -6.99 -17.83 -8.01
C VAL A 176 -7.37 -17.68 -9.48
N TRP A 177 -7.16 -16.52 -10.10
CA TRP A 177 -7.38 -16.36 -11.54
C TRP A 177 -6.48 -17.24 -12.40
N ILE A 178 -5.20 -17.35 -12.05
CA ILE A 178 -4.23 -18.16 -12.79
C ILE A 178 -4.59 -19.65 -12.71
N LEU A 179 -4.86 -20.16 -11.51
CA LEU A 179 -4.99 -21.59 -11.22
C LEU A 179 -6.44 -22.09 -11.31
N TRP A 180 -7.39 -21.30 -10.80
CA TRP A 180 -8.80 -21.71 -10.63
C TRP A 180 -9.77 -20.58 -11.03
N PRO A 181 -9.73 -20.10 -12.29
CA PRO A 181 -10.54 -18.97 -12.76
C PRO A 181 -12.05 -19.19 -12.57
N SER A 182 -12.51 -20.44 -12.54
CA SER A 182 -13.91 -20.79 -12.31
C SER A 182 -14.41 -20.41 -10.90
N LEU A 183 -13.54 -20.33 -9.91
CA LEU A 183 -13.90 -19.91 -8.55
C LEU A 183 -14.34 -18.44 -8.51
N LEU A 184 -13.87 -17.61 -9.44
CA LEU A 184 -14.25 -16.20 -9.55
C LEU A 184 -15.75 -16.00 -9.84
N LYS A 185 -16.49 -17.05 -10.20
CA LYS A 185 -17.97 -17.04 -10.22
C LYS A 185 -18.58 -16.72 -8.85
N ARG A 186 -17.83 -16.89 -7.76
CA ARG A 186 -18.23 -16.64 -6.37
C ARG A 186 -17.30 -15.58 -5.75
N PRO A 187 -17.33 -14.32 -6.22
CA PRO A 187 -16.31 -13.33 -5.89
C PRO A 187 -16.21 -13.04 -4.39
N ILE A 188 -17.32 -13.01 -3.67
CA ILE A 188 -17.33 -12.77 -2.21
C ILE A 188 -16.64 -13.93 -1.47
N GLY A 189 -16.99 -15.17 -1.80
CA GLY A 189 -16.37 -16.35 -1.19
C GLY A 189 -14.87 -16.43 -1.50
N VAL A 190 -14.47 -16.07 -2.73
CA VAL A 190 -13.05 -15.97 -3.10
C VAL A 190 -12.35 -14.87 -2.31
N ALA A 191 -12.95 -13.68 -2.16
CA ALA A 191 -12.36 -12.59 -1.40
C ALA A 191 -12.10 -13.00 0.06
N LEU A 192 -13.09 -13.62 0.71
CA LEU A 192 -12.99 -14.12 2.08
C LEU A 192 -11.90 -15.20 2.21
N ALA A 193 -11.90 -16.19 1.31
CA ALA A 193 -10.89 -17.25 1.32
C ALA A 193 -9.47 -16.69 1.08
N CYS A 194 -9.32 -15.77 0.12
CA CYS A 194 -8.06 -15.07 -0.13
C CYS A 194 -7.59 -14.28 1.09
N GLY A 195 -8.51 -13.60 1.80
CA GLY A 195 -8.20 -12.88 3.03
C GLY A 195 -7.69 -13.81 4.14
N ILE A 196 -8.37 -14.93 4.38
CA ILE A 196 -7.96 -15.93 5.38
C ILE A 196 -6.57 -16.49 5.05
N VAL A 197 -6.35 -16.90 3.80
CA VAL A 197 -5.06 -17.42 3.35
C VAL A 197 -3.98 -16.35 3.45
N ALA A 198 -4.26 -15.10 3.06
CA ALA A 198 -3.31 -14.00 3.16
C ALA A 198 -2.88 -13.72 4.61
N VAL A 199 -3.82 -13.74 5.57
CA VAL A 199 -3.50 -13.63 7.00
C VAL A 199 -2.61 -14.80 7.46
N ALA A 200 -2.95 -16.03 7.05
CA ALA A 200 -2.15 -17.21 7.39
C ALA A 200 -0.73 -17.18 6.79
N LEU A 201 -0.53 -16.48 5.67
CA LEU A 201 0.78 -16.33 5.02
C LEU A 201 1.69 -15.27 5.68
N VAL A 202 1.17 -14.43 6.57
CA VAL A 202 1.99 -13.45 7.32
C VAL A 202 3.08 -14.14 8.16
N PRO A 203 2.78 -15.12 9.04
CA PRO A 203 3.81 -15.85 9.79
C PRO A 203 4.71 -16.67 8.87
N VAL A 204 4.18 -17.25 7.79
CA VAL A 204 4.99 -17.97 6.79
C VAL A 204 6.02 -17.04 6.14
N SER A 205 5.63 -15.80 5.82
CA SER A 205 6.55 -14.80 5.28
C SER A 205 7.64 -14.44 6.29
N SER A 206 7.30 -14.34 7.58
CA SER A 206 8.29 -14.14 8.65
C SER A 206 9.29 -15.30 8.71
N LEU A 207 8.82 -16.54 8.61
CA LEU A 207 9.68 -17.73 8.58
C LEU A 207 10.59 -17.73 7.34
N ILE A 208 10.06 -17.40 6.16
CA ILE A 208 10.88 -17.29 4.94
C ILE A 208 11.95 -16.21 5.12
N ASN A 209 11.58 -15.05 5.69
CA ASN A 209 12.52 -13.96 5.91
C ASN A 209 13.67 -14.39 6.83
N GLN A 210 13.39 -15.13 7.90
CA GLN A 210 14.38 -15.54 8.89
C GLN A 210 15.19 -16.76 8.45
N SER A 211 14.54 -17.80 7.90
CA SER A 211 15.17 -19.08 7.58
C SER A 211 15.78 -19.14 6.18
N VAL A 212 15.23 -18.41 5.19
CA VAL A 212 15.69 -18.46 3.79
C VAL A 212 16.47 -17.20 3.43
N LEU A 213 16.01 -16.04 3.89
CA LEU A 213 16.65 -14.75 3.59
C LEU A 213 17.60 -14.27 4.70
N ASP A 214 17.84 -15.09 5.73
CA ASP A 214 18.78 -14.87 6.83
C ASP A 214 18.64 -13.47 7.44
N ALA A 215 17.40 -13.09 7.74
CA ALA A 215 17.07 -11.83 8.40
C ALA A 215 16.89 -12.04 9.90
N ARG A 216 17.52 -11.15 10.68
CA ARG A 216 17.33 -11.11 12.13
C ARG A 216 15.96 -10.54 12.50
N PRO A 217 15.32 -11.03 13.58
CA PRO A 217 14.07 -10.45 14.07
C PRO A 217 14.28 -9.02 14.56
N ALA A 218 13.48 -8.09 14.05
CA ALA A 218 13.52 -6.67 14.38
C ALA A 218 12.22 -6.17 15.03
N GLY A 219 11.25 -7.06 15.26
CA GLY A 219 10.07 -6.73 16.07
C GLY A 219 9.01 -5.85 15.41
N ALA A 220 8.89 -5.84 14.07
CA ALA A 220 7.87 -5.04 13.36
C ALA A 220 6.42 -5.31 13.85
N LEU A 221 6.10 -6.54 14.26
CA LEU A 221 4.81 -6.89 14.83
C LEU A 221 4.55 -6.16 16.17
N ARG A 222 5.60 -5.85 16.95
CA ARG A 222 5.46 -5.18 18.23
C ARG A 222 4.92 -3.77 18.06
N THR A 223 5.34 -3.05 17.02
CA THR A 223 4.80 -1.73 16.71
C THR A 223 3.29 -1.76 16.50
N LEU A 224 2.79 -2.75 15.76
CA LEU A 224 1.35 -2.94 15.56
C LEU A 224 0.64 -3.21 16.89
N GLN A 225 1.21 -4.09 17.73
CA GLN A 225 0.63 -4.44 19.02
C GLN A 225 0.58 -3.25 19.99
N ILE A 226 1.66 -2.47 20.08
CA ILE A 226 1.73 -1.28 20.92
C ILE A 226 0.74 -0.22 20.43
N PHE A 227 0.65 -0.02 19.11
CA PHE A 227 -0.29 0.91 18.50
C PHE A 227 -1.74 0.55 18.80
N ASP A 228 -2.09 -0.72 18.60
CA ASP A 228 -3.43 -1.23 18.88
C ASP A 228 -3.75 -1.18 20.38
N LEU A 229 -2.79 -1.52 21.27
CA LEU A 229 -2.96 -1.42 22.72
C LEU A 229 -3.21 0.03 23.16
N ALA A 230 -2.42 0.99 22.66
CA ALA A 230 -2.62 2.41 22.93
C ALA A 230 -4.00 2.88 22.43
N GLY A 231 -4.43 2.40 21.26
CA GLY A 231 -5.77 2.62 20.73
C GLY A 231 -6.87 2.06 21.63
N VAL A 232 -6.74 0.82 22.09
CA VAL A 232 -7.69 0.21 23.02
C VAL A 232 -7.78 1.05 24.29
N VAL A 233 -6.66 1.44 24.91
CA VAL A 233 -6.67 2.30 26.11
C VAL A 233 -7.35 3.65 25.84
N LYS A 234 -7.11 4.26 24.67
CA LYS A 234 -7.74 5.54 24.28
C LYS A 234 -9.27 5.46 24.33
N PHE A 235 -9.85 4.44 23.68
CA PHE A 235 -11.30 4.33 23.49
C PHE A 235 -12.01 3.61 24.63
N SER A 236 -11.36 2.64 25.29
CA SER A 236 -11.94 1.98 26.46
C SER A 236 -11.77 2.77 27.76
N ARG A 237 -10.79 3.70 27.81
CA ARG A 237 -10.33 4.40 29.03
C ARG A 237 -9.82 3.45 30.12
N ASP A 238 -9.51 2.20 29.80
CA ASP A 238 -9.03 1.17 30.73
C ASP A 238 -7.50 1.01 30.63
N THR A 239 -6.77 1.59 31.58
CA THR A 239 -5.30 1.53 31.65
C THR A 239 -4.78 0.14 32.03
N THR A 240 -5.61 -0.74 32.58
CA THR A 240 -5.20 -2.12 32.96
C THR A 240 -4.79 -2.94 31.73
N VAL A 241 -5.27 -2.56 30.53
CA VAL A 241 -4.87 -3.12 29.24
C VAL A 241 -3.37 -2.95 28.97
N ALA A 242 -2.79 -1.86 29.44
CA ALA A 242 -1.35 -1.59 29.40
C ALA A 242 -0.70 -1.80 30.78
N GLN A 243 -1.31 -2.64 31.62
CA GLN A 243 -0.83 -2.98 32.97
C GLN A 243 -0.62 -1.74 33.86
N ASP A 244 -1.44 -0.70 33.67
CA ASP A 244 -1.36 0.58 34.40
C ASP A 244 -0.01 1.30 34.28
N LYS A 245 0.80 0.94 33.26
CA LYS A 245 2.10 1.57 32.98
C LYS A 245 1.98 2.90 32.24
N VAL A 246 0.76 3.26 31.81
CA VAL A 246 0.45 4.50 31.10
C VAL A 246 -0.77 5.17 31.74
N THR A 247 -0.77 6.50 31.76
CA THR A 247 -1.90 7.30 32.24
C THR A 247 -2.82 7.71 31.09
N LEU A 248 -4.09 7.99 31.38
CA LEU A 248 -5.03 8.50 30.38
C LEU A 248 -4.59 9.83 29.78
N ALA A 249 -3.96 10.70 30.58
CA ALA A 249 -3.43 11.99 30.11
C ALA A 249 -2.32 11.79 29.06
N GLN A 250 -1.39 10.86 29.29
CA GLN A 250 -0.34 10.53 28.32
C GLN A 250 -0.94 9.96 27.03
N ILE A 251 -1.94 9.07 27.12
CA ILE A 251 -2.64 8.53 25.95
C ILE A 251 -3.40 9.63 25.21
N ASP A 252 -4.05 10.55 25.93
CA ASP A 252 -4.79 11.66 25.31
C ASP A 252 -3.87 12.62 24.54
N GLU A 253 -2.66 12.86 25.05
CA GLU A 253 -1.64 13.69 24.39
C GLU A 253 -0.98 12.98 23.20
N CYS A 254 -0.70 11.68 23.33
CA CYS A 254 0.19 10.98 22.39
C CYS A 254 -0.53 10.08 21.38
N TYR A 255 -1.76 9.63 21.63
CA TYR A 255 -2.42 8.74 20.68
C TYR A 255 -2.91 9.49 19.44
N SER A 256 -2.57 8.96 18.26
CA SER A 256 -3.17 9.37 16.99
C SER A 256 -3.48 8.14 16.14
N PRO A 257 -4.67 8.05 15.49
CA PRO A 257 -4.97 6.97 14.56
C PRO A 257 -4.15 7.07 13.25
N VAL A 258 -3.42 8.16 13.03
CA VAL A 258 -2.75 8.45 11.76
C VAL A 258 -1.46 7.62 11.59
N ILE A 259 -0.62 7.57 12.62
CA ILE A 259 0.70 6.98 12.54
C ILE A 259 1.19 6.47 13.91
N ALA A 260 1.85 5.31 13.93
CA ALA A 260 2.44 4.71 15.11
C ALA A 260 3.89 5.19 15.37
N ASP A 261 4.53 5.80 14.38
CA ASP A 261 5.92 6.28 14.43
C ASP A 261 6.19 7.29 15.56
N ILE A 262 5.15 7.95 16.06
CA ILE A 262 5.20 8.80 17.26
C ILE A 262 5.65 8.04 18.52
N PHE A 263 5.49 6.70 18.54
CA PHE A 263 5.94 5.83 19.61
C PHE A 263 7.35 5.28 19.39
N TYR A 264 8.04 5.60 18.29
CA TYR A 264 9.43 5.15 18.13
C TYR A 264 10.34 5.77 19.19
N HIS A 265 11.38 5.04 19.59
CA HIS A 265 12.37 5.55 20.54
C HIS A 265 13.02 6.82 19.97
N GLY A 266 13.17 7.84 20.82
CA GLY A 266 13.67 9.15 20.42
C GLY A 266 12.62 10.07 19.78
N ALA A 267 11.42 9.57 19.45
CA ALA A 267 10.28 10.41 19.07
C ALA A 267 9.59 10.98 20.32
N ARG A 268 8.74 12.01 20.12
CA ARG A 268 8.03 12.73 21.20
C ARG A 268 7.34 11.82 22.22
N CYS A 269 6.72 10.73 21.75
CA CYS A 269 5.95 9.79 22.58
C CYS A 269 6.63 8.42 22.69
N GLY A 270 7.94 8.34 22.48
CA GLY A 270 8.72 7.10 22.60
C GLY A 270 8.64 6.46 23.99
N PHE A 271 8.39 7.23 25.05
CA PHE A 271 8.20 6.69 26.41
C PHE A 271 7.01 5.71 26.52
N LEU A 272 6.01 5.81 25.64
CA LEU A 272 4.89 4.87 25.62
C LEU A 272 5.33 3.49 25.12
N TRP A 273 6.30 3.44 24.23
CA TRP A 273 6.92 2.18 23.83
C TRP A 273 7.61 1.52 25.01
N ASP A 274 8.44 2.27 25.73
CA ASP A 274 9.13 1.77 26.92
C ASP A 274 8.15 1.30 27.99
N ALA A 275 7.07 2.05 28.21
CA ALA A 275 6.03 1.70 29.17
C ALA A 275 5.29 0.42 28.77
N ILE A 276 4.86 0.28 27.51
CA ILE A 276 4.02 -0.85 27.06
C ILE A 276 4.87 -2.11 26.79
N ALA A 277 6.03 -1.96 26.16
CA ALA A 277 6.85 -3.06 25.65
C ALA A 277 8.15 -3.31 26.44
N GLY A 278 8.65 -2.32 27.19
CA GLY A 278 9.94 -2.38 27.89
C GLY A 278 11.13 -1.84 27.06
N SER A 279 12.16 -1.35 27.75
CA SER A 279 13.32 -0.63 27.16
C SER A 279 14.38 -1.50 26.46
N ALA A 280 14.22 -2.83 26.46
CA ALA A 280 15.26 -3.76 26.03
C ALA A 280 15.33 -4.00 24.51
N ASP A 281 14.33 -3.57 23.74
CA ASP A 281 14.08 -4.08 22.38
C ASP A 281 13.81 -2.97 21.35
N THR A 282 14.68 -1.97 21.26
CA THR A 282 14.71 -1.08 20.09
C THR A 282 15.31 -1.86 18.91
N PRO A 283 14.68 -1.87 17.71
CA PRO A 283 15.27 -2.49 16.54
C PRO A 283 16.64 -1.87 16.26
N ALA A 284 17.70 -2.69 16.19
CA ALA A 284 19.03 -2.22 15.80
C ALA A 284 18.93 -1.48 14.44
N GLY A 285 19.20 -0.18 14.46
CA GLY A 285 19.06 0.73 13.32
C GLY A 285 18.04 1.86 13.47
N LEU A 286 17.24 1.90 14.55
CA LEU A 286 16.37 3.04 14.90
C LEU A 286 16.75 3.74 16.21
N ALA A 287 17.71 3.19 16.97
CA ALA A 287 18.31 3.85 18.12
C ALA A 287 19.57 4.60 17.69
N THR A 288 19.55 5.93 17.74
CA THR A 288 20.74 6.63 18.23
C THR A 288 20.87 6.30 19.71
N GLU A 289 22.02 5.74 20.07
CA GLU A 289 22.47 5.45 21.42
C GLU A 289 22.01 4.13 22.04
N GLN A 290 23.04 3.29 22.21
CA GLN A 290 23.25 2.13 23.05
C GLN A 290 22.08 1.60 23.92
N PRO A 291 21.89 0.26 23.97
CA PRO A 291 20.99 -0.35 24.94
C PRO A 291 21.51 -0.06 26.35
N ASN A 292 20.80 0.79 27.08
CA ASN A 292 21.06 1.03 28.49
C ASN A 292 20.76 -0.28 29.24
N THR A 293 21.76 -0.81 29.95
CA THR A 293 21.84 -2.13 30.57
C THR A 293 20.90 -2.34 31.78
N ARG A 294 19.76 -1.65 31.83
CA ARG A 294 18.68 -1.94 32.81
C ARG A 294 17.64 -2.82 32.14
N GLN A 295 17.83 -4.13 32.30
CA GLN A 295 16.92 -5.19 31.88
C GLN A 295 15.54 -5.04 32.55
N SER A 296 14.62 -4.31 31.91
CA SER A 296 13.19 -4.56 32.14
C SER A 296 12.83 -5.87 31.44
N PRO A 297 12.09 -6.80 32.09
CA PRO A 297 11.71 -8.05 31.45
C PRO A 297 10.87 -7.79 30.20
N SER A 298 11.17 -8.51 29.11
CA SER A 298 10.42 -8.41 27.86
C SER A 298 8.96 -8.79 28.11
N VAL A 299 8.05 -7.85 27.89
CA VAL A 299 6.62 -8.12 28.02
C VAL A 299 6.20 -8.98 26.82
N SER A 300 5.55 -10.11 27.07
CA SER A 300 4.90 -10.89 26.01
C SER A 300 3.68 -10.10 25.50
N LEU A 301 3.89 -9.32 24.44
CA LEU A 301 2.87 -8.42 23.88
C LEU A 301 1.73 -9.17 23.20
N THR A 302 1.99 -10.33 22.58
CA THR A 302 0.95 -11.08 21.85
C THR A 302 -0.20 -11.54 22.74
N PRO A 303 0.03 -12.21 23.91
CA PRO A 303 -1.05 -12.54 24.83
C PRO A 303 -1.79 -11.31 25.36
N LEU A 304 -1.05 -10.23 25.69
CA LEU A 304 -1.64 -8.98 26.18
C LEU A 304 -2.56 -8.34 25.14
N TRP A 305 -2.10 -8.26 23.89
CA TRP A 305 -2.86 -7.73 22.76
C TRP A 305 -4.12 -8.57 22.47
N ILE A 306 -4.01 -9.91 22.46
CA ILE A 306 -5.17 -10.79 22.28
C ILE A 306 -6.18 -10.62 23.43
N ALA A 307 -5.70 -10.52 24.67
CA ALA A 307 -6.56 -10.30 25.84
C ALA A 307 -7.26 -8.94 25.77
N ALA A 308 -6.56 -7.89 25.35
CA ALA A 308 -7.11 -6.55 25.15
C ALA A 308 -8.24 -6.55 24.11
N ILE A 309 -8.02 -7.18 22.95
CA ILE A 309 -9.03 -7.31 21.89
C ILE A 309 -10.28 -8.06 22.39
N ARG A 310 -10.08 -9.14 23.14
CA ARG A 310 -11.19 -9.93 23.70
C ARG A 310 -11.98 -9.17 24.77
N LYS A 311 -11.28 -8.41 25.62
CA LYS A 311 -11.89 -7.61 26.70
C LYS A 311 -12.63 -6.39 26.15
N HIS A 312 -12.06 -5.73 25.15
CA HIS A 312 -12.54 -4.45 24.60
C HIS A 312 -12.66 -4.46 23.06
N PRO A 313 -13.52 -5.31 22.48
CA PRO A 313 -13.61 -5.48 21.02
C PRO A 313 -14.08 -4.22 20.29
N LEU A 314 -14.97 -3.43 20.90
CA LEU A 314 -15.47 -2.18 20.32
C LEU A 314 -14.39 -1.09 20.30
N ALA A 315 -13.61 -0.94 21.38
CA ALA A 315 -12.50 0.01 21.43
C ALA A 315 -11.41 -0.33 20.41
N TYR A 316 -11.09 -1.62 20.26
CA TYR A 316 -10.20 -2.09 19.20
C TYR A 316 -10.76 -1.78 17.80
N ALA A 317 -12.05 -2.03 17.56
CA ALA A 317 -12.69 -1.74 16.28
C ALA A 317 -12.68 -0.23 15.96
N GLU A 318 -12.97 0.63 16.95
CA GLU A 318 -12.93 2.09 16.79
C GLU A 318 -11.52 2.57 16.43
N HIS A 319 -10.49 2.04 17.11
CA HIS A 319 -9.09 2.28 16.76
C HIS A 319 -8.76 1.86 15.31
N ARG A 320 -9.10 0.62 14.91
CA ARG A 320 -8.79 0.10 13.58
C ARG A 320 -9.57 0.84 12.48
N LEU A 321 -10.81 1.23 12.72
CA LEU A 321 -11.61 2.03 11.79
C LEU A 321 -11.07 3.45 11.65
N GLY A 322 -10.65 4.07 12.76
CA GLY A 322 -9.97 5.37 12.75
C GLY A 322 -8.67 5.32 11.94
N HIS A 323 -7.85 4.29 12.16
CA HIS A 323 -6.62 4.09 11.39
C HIS A 323 -6.91 3.80 9.92
N PHE A 324 -7.91 2.97 9.63
CA PHE A 324 -8.31 2.68 8.25
C PHE A 324 -8.79 3.93 7.52
N ASN A 325 -9.57 4.81 8.17
CA ASN A 325 -9.95 6.11 7.61
C ASN A 325 -8.71 6.96 7.24
N ALA A 326 -7.70 6.99 8.12
CA ALA A 326 -6.46 7.70 7.87
C ALA A 326 -5.63 7.08 6.73
N ALA A 327 -5.49 5.75 6.71
CA ALA A 327 -4.82 5.02 5.63
C ALA A 327 -5.53 5.19 4.28
N MET A 328 -6.86 5.31 4.29
CA MET A 328 -7.66 5.58 3.09
C MET A 328 -7.60 7.03 2.64
N GLN A 329 -7.03 7.90 3.48
CA GLN A 329 -7.04 9.35 3.32
C GLN A 329 -8.44 9.92 3.07
N PHE A 330 -9.45 9.31 3.69
CA PHE A 330 -10.85 9.56 3.39
C PHE A 330 -11.36 10.84 4.09
N LEU A 331 -11.55 10.79 5.41
CA LEU A 331 -11.95 11.93 6.22
C LEU A 331 -10.77 12.36 7.10
N ILE A 332 -9.70 12.83 6.46
CA ILE A 332 -8.54 13.44 7.15
C ILE A 332 -8.24 14.83 6.60
N PRO A 333 -7.71 15.75 7.43
CA PRO A 333 -7.25 17.06 6.98
C PRO A 333 -6.15 16.95 5.90
N GLY A 334 -6.07 17.95 5.02
CA GLY A 334 -5.13 17.94 3.88
C GLY A 334 -3.66 17.84 4.29
N HIS A 335 -3.27 18.45 5.41
CA HIS A 335 -1.88 18.40 5.91
C HIS A 335 -1.50 17.04 6.51
N GLU A 336 -2.44 16.34 7.18
CA GLU A 336 -2.24 14.96 7.68
C GLU A 336 -2.24 13.90 6.57
N ALA A 337 -2.68 14.26 5.36
CA ALA A 337 -2.50 13.41 4.18
C ALA A 337 -1.06 13.44 3.66
N SER A 338 -0.20 14.36 4.14
CA SER A 338 1.17 14.52 3.70
C SER A 338 2.19 13.97 4.71
N VAL A 339 2.80 12.83 4.38
CA VAL A 339 3.84 12.16 5.19
C VAL A 339 5.04 13.05 5.56
N PRO A 340 5.50 14.01 4.71
CA PRO A 340 6.57 14.92 5.09
C PRO A 340 6.20 15.86 6.26
N ALA A 341 4.94 16.30 6.35
CA ALA A 341 4.47 17.10 7.48
C ALA A 341 4.44 16.26 8.77
N ILE A 342 4.05 14.99 8.65
CA ILE A 342 4.05 14.03 9.76
C ILE A 342 5.49 13.76 10.24
N HIS A 343 6.45 13.51 9.34
CA HIS A 343 7.84 13.29 9.73
C HIS A 343 8.49 14.53 10.36
N ALA A 344 8.14 15.74 9.91
CA ALA A 344 8.61 16.98 10.53
C ALA A 344 8.11 17.11 11.98
N VAL A 345 6.83 16.76 12.21
CA VAL A 345 6.21 16.76 13.55
C VAL A 345 6.76 15.64 14.44
N VAL A 346 6.96 14.43 13.89
CA VAL A 346 7.59 13.30 14.59
C VAL A 346 9.03 13.63 15.01
N ALA A 347 9.76 14.39 14.18
CA ALA A 347 11.11 14.87 14.48
C ALA A 347 11.16 16.06 15.48
N GLY A 348 10.04 16.42 16.11
CA GLY A 348 9.99 17.48 17.12
C GLY A 348 10.14 18.90 16.56
N LYS A 349 10.08 19.09 15.24
CA LYS A 349 10.02 20.43 14.65
C LYS A 349 8.62 21.00 14.87
N PRO A 350 8.47 22.32 15.11
CA PRO A 350 7.16 22.95 15.04
C PRO A 350 6.54 22.59 13.70
N ALA A 351 5.26 22.22 13.71
CA ALA A 351 4.50 22.10 12.49
C ALA A 351 4.60 23.47 11.81
N GLU A 352 5.51 23.60 10.85
CA GLU A 352 5.63 24.82 10.08
C GLU A 352 4.25 25.06 9.49
N ARG A 353 3.71 26.25 9.76
CA ARG A 353 2.46 26.69 9.17
C ARG A 353 2.68 26.57 7.66
N LEU A 354 2.10 25.55 7.05
CA LEU A 354 2.25 25.33 5.62
C LEU A 354 1.65 26.57 4.95
N GLU A 355 2.53 27.43 4.44
CA GLU A 355 2.12 28.62 3.70
C GLU A 355 1.10 28.21 2.63
N PRO A 356 0.00 28.97 2.44
CA PRO A 356 -1.01 28.62 1.46
C PRO A 356 -0.35 28.34 0.12
N LEU A 357 -0.48 27.11 -0.36
CA LEU A 357 0.20 26.66 -1.57
C LEU A 357 -0.28 27.53 -2.74
N ARG A 358 0.64 28.22 -3.42
CA ARG A 358 0.34 29.06 -4.59
C ARG A 358 0.97 28.48 -5.87
N GLY A 359 0.36 28.80 -7.01
CA GLY A 359 0.86 28.43 -8.34
C GLY A 359 1.03 26.93 -8.55
N VAL A 360 2.19 26.54 -9.06
CA VAL A 360 2.52 25.15 -9.43
C VAL A 360 2.41 24.17 -8.26
N ARG A 361 2.74 24.61 -7.03
CA ARG A 361 2.73 23.73 -5.84
C ARG A 361 1.31 23.25 -5.51
N LYS A 362 0.31 24.13 -5.65
CA LYS A 362 -1.11 23.77 -5.48
C LYS A 362 -1.59 22.76 -6.52
N ILE A 363 -1.13 22.89 -7.77
CA ILE A 363 -1.45 21.96 -8.85
C ILE A 363 -0.82 20.59 -8.58
N LEU A 364 0.44 20.55 -8.17
CA LEU A 364 1.14 19.31 -7.81
C LEU A 364 0.48 18.61 -6.62
N ASP A 365 0.08 19.35 -5.59
CA ASP A 365 -0.62 18.76 -4.43
C ASP A 365 -2.02 18.28 -4.78
N LEU A 366 -2.74 18.98 -5.67
CA LEU A 366 -4.01 18.47 -6.20
C LEU A 366 -3.79 17.19 -7.02
N MET A 367 -2.71 17.10 -7.82
CA MET A 367 -2.39 15.87 -8.55
C MET A 367 -2.02 14.72 -7.60
N ARG A 368 -1.30 15.00 -6.51
CA ARG A 368 -0.79 14.00 -5.55
C ARG A 368 -1.81 13.54 -4.53
N PHE A 369 -2.69 14.44 -4.08
CA PHE A 369 -3.64 14.19 -3.01
C PHE A 369 -5.10 14.40 -3.42
N GLY A 370 -5.38 14.76 -4.68
CA GLY A 370 -6.74 14.91 -5.18
C GLY A 370 -7.53 13.60 -5.15
N PRO A 371 -8.86 13.64 -5.32
CA PRO A 371 -9.71 12.46 -5.17
C PRO A 371 -9.28 11.26 -6.02
N TRP A 372 -8.76 11.53 -7.21
CA TRP A 372 -8.26 10.52 -8.13
C TRP A 372 -6.98 9.79 -7.69
N ALA A 373 -6.26 10.34 -6.70
CA ALA A 373 -5.02 9.80 -6.12
C ALA A 373 -5.24 9.17 -4.73
N THR A 374 -6.49 9.07 -4.27
CA THR A 374 -6.81 8.61 -2.91
C THR A 374 -7.27 7.15 -2.87
N PRO A 375 -6.80 6.36 -1.89
CA PRO A 375 -7.21 4.97 -1.75
C PRO A 375 -8.72 4.79 -1.49
N ALA A 376 -9.38 5.74 -0.79
CA ALA A 376 -10.83 5.71 -0.56
C ALA A 376 -11.64 5.67 -1.87
N VAL A 377 -11.28 6.54 -2.82
CA VAL A 377 -11.96 6.62 -4.14
C VAL A 377 -11.66 5.38 -4.97
N TRP A 378 -10.43 4.87 -4.92
CA TRP A 378 -10.09 3.61 -5.59
C TRP A 378 -10.88 2.43 -5.03
N LEU A 379 -11.01 2.32 -3.70
CA LEU A 379 -11.81 1.28 -3.07
C LEU A 379 -13.29 1.39 -3.46
N ALA A 380 -13.86 2.61 -3.45
CA ALA A 380 -15.22 2.86 -3.89
C ALA A 380 -15.45 2.44 -5.36
N LEU A 381 -14.47 2.74 -6.24
CA LEU A 381 -14.48 2.26 -7.63
C LEU A 381 -14.42 0.73 -7.71
N GLY A 382 -13.61 0.09 -6.87
CA GLY A 382 -13.53 -1.37 -6.79
C GLY A 382 -14.87 -1.99 -6.38
N LEU A 383 -15.51 -1.46 -5.34
CA LEU A 383 -16.84 -1.91 -4.89
C LEU A 383 -17.91 -1.70 -5.98
N ALA A 384 -17.89 -0.56 -6.66
CA ALA A 384 -18.74 -0.29 -7.81
C ALA A 384 -18.51 -1.33 -8.93
N LEU A 385 -17.26 -1.64 -9.27
CA LEU A 385 -16.94 -2.67 -10.27
C LEU A 385 -17.43 -4.05 -9.84
N LEU A 386 -17.31 -4.44 -8.57
CA LEU A 386 -17.82 -5.72 -8.06
C LEU A 386 -19.36 -5.80 -8.20
N LEU A 387 -20.06 -4.72 -7.88
CA LEU A 387 -21.52 -4.62 -8.05
C LEU A 387 -21.95 -4.79 -9.52
N LEU A 388 -21.17 -4.24 -10.44
CA LEU A 388 -21.46 -4.27 -11.87
C LEU A 388 -21.00 -5.57 -12.58
N SER A 389 -20.00 -6.25 -12.03
CA SER A 389 -19.36 -7.44 -12.64
C SER A 389 -19.91 -8.79 -12.17
N HIS A 390 -20.86 -8.81 -11.22
CA HIS A 390 -21.40 -10.05 -10.65
C HIS A 390 -21.88 -11.08 -11.70
N ASP A 391 -22.58 -10.62 -12.75
CA ASP A 391 -23.07 -11.50 -13.82
C ASP A 391 -22.04 -11.72 -14.93
N ALA A 392 -21.08 -10.80 -15.06
CA ALA A 392 -19.96 -10.93 -15.99
C ALA A 392 -19.05 -12.11 -15.60
N ALA A 393 -18.88 -12.33 -14.30
CA ALA A 393 -18.19 -13.49 -13.73
C ALA A 393 -18.78 -14.83 -14.21
N ARG A 394 -20.09 -14.89 -14.50
CA ARG A 394 -20.77 -16.11 -14.94
C ARG A 394 -20.47 -16.47 -16.40
N ARG A 395 -20.13 -15.49 -17.24
CA ARG A 395 -19.81 -15.69 -18.67
C ARG A 395 -18.46 -16.35 -18.90
N MET A 396 -17.56 -16.32 -17.91
CA MET A 396 -16.22 -16.89 -17.98
C MET A 396 -15.37 -16.37 -19.15
N ASP A 397 -15.67 -15.16 -19.65
CA ASP A 397 -14.80 -14.51 -20.62
C ASP A 397 -13.49 -14.08 -19.94
N GLU A 398 -12.36 -14.33 -20.59
CA GLU A 398 -11.03 -14.13 -19.99
C GLU A 398 -10.75 -12.65 -19.61
N VAL A 399 -11.36 -11.68 -20.30
CA VAL A 399 -11.25 -10.26 -19.92
C VAL A 399 -12.09 -9.96 -18.67
N ASP A 400 -13.28 -10.57 -18.55
CA ASP A 400 -14.13 -10.41 -17.37
C ASP A 400 -13.50 -11.02 -16.12
N THR A 401 -12.97 -12.25 -16.23
CA THR A 401 -12.35 -12.94 -15.09
C THR A 401 -11.07 -12.23 -14.65
N LEU A 402 -10.26 -11.74 -15.59
CA LEU A 402 -9.08 -10.93 -15.26
C LEU A 402 -9.47 -9.59 -14.61
N SER A 403 -10.48 -8.88 -15.13
CA SER A 403 -10.95 -7.63 -14.53
C SER A 403 -11.45 -7.85 -13.11
N LEU A 404 -12.18 -8.95 -12.87
CA LEU A 404 -12.66 -9.31 -11.54
C LEU A 404 -11.51 -9.68 -10.60
N ALA A 405 -10.51 -10.42 -11.08
CA ALA A 405 -9.33 -10.77 -10.29
C ALA A 405 -8.53 -9.54 -9.87
N LEU A 406 -8.32 -8.59 -10.79
CA LEU A 406 -7.67 -7.30 -10.50
C LEU A 406 -8.49 -6.46 -9.51
N THR A 407 -9.82 -6.44 -9.66
CA THR A 407 -10.71 -5.72 -8.73
C THR A 407 -10.63 -6.32 -7.32
N LEU A 408 -10.72 -7.65 -7.21
CA LEU A 408 -10.59 -8.37 -5.94
C LEU A 408 -9.19 -8.21 -5.33
N SER A 409 -8.14 -8.29 -6.15
CA SER A 409 -6.75 -8.06 -5.75
C SER A 409 -6.60 -6.67 -5.13
N GLY A 410 -7.05 -5.63 -5.83
CA GLY A 410 -6.89 -4.27 -5.33
C GLY A 410 -7.77 -3.94 -4.13
N ALA A 411 -9.03 -4.38 -4.13
CA ALA A 411 -9.94 -4.17 -2.99
C ALA A 411 -9.46 -4.92 -1.73
N SER A 412 -8.97 -6.16 -1.89
CA SER A 412 -8.44 -6.94 -0.77
C SER A 412 -7.15 -6.34 -0.23
N TYR A 413 -6.25 -5.87 -1.10
CA TYR A 413 -5.01 -5.21 -0.67
C TYR A 413 -5.28 -3.91 0.09
N ILE A 414 -6.19 -3.07 -0.41
CA ILE A 414 -6.60 -1.85 0.29
C ILE A 414 -7.28 -2.21 1.62
N GLY A 415 -8.20 -3.18 1.61
CA GLY A 415 -8.88 -3.66 2.81
C GLY A 415 -7.95 -4.26 3.86
N ALA A 416 -6.78 -4.78 3.47
CA ALA A 416 -5.79 -5.33 4.39
C ALA A 416 -5.31 -4.31 5.43
N PHE A 417 -5.31 -3.01 5.11
CA PHE A 417 -4.93 -1.94 6.05
C PHE A 417 -5.92 -1.78 7.22
N LEU A 418 -7.14 -2.32 7.10
CA LEU A 418 -8.05 -2.42 8.25
C LEU A 418 -7.49 -3.36 9.32
N LEU A 419 -6.76 -4.40 8.92
CA LEU A 419 -6.22 -5.43 9.82
C LEU A 419 -4.74 -5.20 10.16
N ILE A 420 -3.94 -4.82 9.16
CA ILE A 420 -2.48 -4.74 9.25
C ILE A 420 -2.04 -3.40 8.67
N GLY A 421 -1.85 -2.41 9.53
CA GLY A 421 -1.46 -1.05 9.19
C GLY A 421 -1.08 -0.27 10.45
N ILE A 422 -0.02 0.53 10.33
CA ILE A 422 0.54 1.35 11.42
C ILE A 422 0.85 2.79 11.00
N ALA A 423 0.67 3.13 9.72
CA ALA A 423 1.00 4.45 9.19
C ALA A 423 0.07 4.79 8.03
N ASN A 424 -0.06 6.08 7.72
CA ASN A 424 -0.77 6.55 6.53
C ASN A 424 0.23 7.07 5.49
N ASP A 425 0.04 6.68 4.23
CA ASP A 425 0.75 7.23 3.07
C ASP A 425 -0.07 6.85 1.83
N SER A 426 -0.21 7.76 0.86
CA SER A 426 -0.94 7.46 -0.36
C SER A 426 -0.34 6.26 -1.12
N ARG A 427 0.97 6.00 -0.96
CA ARG A 427 1.66 4.85 -1.57
C ARG A 427 1.11 3.49 -1.11
N TYR A 428 0.50 3.43 0.07
CA TYR A 428 -0.08 2.21 0.61
C TYR A 428 -1.30 1.74 -0.16
N GLY A 429 -2.05 2.65 -0.78
CA GLY A 429 -3.13 2.27 -1.69
C GLY A 429 -2.69 2.01 -3.13
N LEU A 430 -1.43 2.28 -3.49
CA LEU A 430 -0.95 2.30 -4.89
C LEU A 430 -1.27 1.00 -5.64
N ALA A 431 -0.88 -0.15 -5.06
CA ALA A 431 -1.10 -1.43 -5.73
C ALA A 431 -2.59 -1.71 -5.96
N GLY A 432 -3.44 -1.33 -5.01
CA GLY A 432 -4.88 -1.48 -5.17
C GLY A 432 -5.49 -0.51 -6.16
N GLY A 433 -5.05 0.75 -6.14
CA GLY A 433 -5.46 1.76 -7.11
C GLY A 433 -5.13 1.36 -8.54
N VAL A 434 -3.89 0.95 -8.79
CA VAL A 434 -3.44 0.52 -10.13
C VAL A 434 -4.25 -0.69 -10.61
N ALA A 435 -4.45 -1.71 -9.76
CA ALA A 435 -5.22 -2.89 -10.13
C ALA A 435 -6.68 -2.56 -10.45
N ILE A 436 -7.36 -1.78 -9.61
CA ILE A 436 -8.77 -1.41 -9.78
C ILE A 436 -8.96 -0.50 -11.00
N VAL A 437 -8.12 0.51 -11.17
CA VAL A 437 -8.22 1.43 -12.32
C VAL A 437 -7.91 0.70 -13.64
N THR A 438 -6.97 -0.27 -13.62
CA THR A 438 -6.74 -1.15 -14.77
C THR A 438 -7.96 -2.02 -15.07
N ALA A 439 -8.59 -2.61 -14.05
CA ALA A 439 -9.83 -3.36 -14.22
C ALA A 439 -10.98 -2.50 -14.80
N ALA A 440 -11.13 -1.26 -14.32
CA ALA A 440 -12.10 -0.31 -14.88
C ALA A 440 -11.82 -0.02 -16.36
N ALA A 441 -10.56 0.25 -16.72
CA ALA A 441 -10.12 0.51 -18.08
C ALA A 441 -10.44 -0.67 -19.02
N MET A 442 -10.23 -1.91 -18.56
CA MET A 442 -10.55 -3.10 -19.33
C MET A 442 -12.05 -3.27 -19.63
N GLN A 443 -12.91 -2.74 -18.75
CA GLN A 443 -14.36 -2.87 -18.84
C GLN A 443 -15.06 -1.70 -19.54
N LEU A 444 -14.33 -0.68 -20.01
CA LEU A 444 -14.88 0.49 -20.73
C LEU A 444 -15.81 0.11 -21.89
N ARG A 445 -15.43 -0.89 -22.70
CA ARG A 445 -16.26 -1.35 -23.83
C ARG A 445 -17.62 -1.92 -23.39
N ARG A 446 -17.69 -2.42 -22.16
CA ARG A 446 -18.91 -3.03 -21.57
C ARG A 446 -19.76 -2.03 -20.81
N ALA A 447 -19.29 -0.80 -20.59
CA ALA A 447 -20.03 0.22 -19.85
C ALA A 447 -21.40 0.50 -20.46
N ARG A 448 -21.49 0.66 -21.79
CA ARG A 448 -22.76 0.94 -22.48
C ARG A 448 -23.80 -0.19 -22.34
N PRO A 449 -23.50 -1.46 -22.68
CA PRO A 449 -24.43 -2.56 -22.47
C PRO A 449 -24.83 -2.78 -21.01
N VAL A 450 -23.91 -2.56 -20.06
CA VAL A 450 -24.22 -2.68 -18.63
C VAL A 450 -25.15 -1.55 -18.18
N ALA A 451 -24.97 -0.34 -18.72
CA ALA A 451 -25.81 0.81 -18.40
C ALA A 451 -27.24 0.64 -18.87
N SER A 452 -27.44 0.13 -20.10
CA SER A 452 -28.79 -0.11 -20.62
C SER A 452 -29.50 -1.25 -19.91
N SER A 453 -28.79 -2.29 -19.49
CA SER A 453 -29.39 -3.47 -18.87
C SER A 453 -29.60 -3.35 -17.36
N ARG A 454 -28.88 -2.44 -16.67
CA ARG A 454 -28.87 -2.36 -15.19
C ARG A 454 -28.83 -0.92 -14.66
N PRO A 455 -29.81 -0.07 -15.00
CA PRO A 455 -29.78 1.35 -14.62
C PRO A 455 -29.71 1.55 -13.10
N VAL A 456 -30.40 0.72 -12.30
CA VAL A 456 -30.37 0.80 -10.83
C VAL A 456 -28.98 0.52 -10.26
N ARG A 457 -28.30 -0.54 -10.69
CA ARG A 457 -26.94 -0.86 -10.18
C ARG A 457 -25.92 0.20 -10.58
N ILE A 458 -26.05 0.76 -11.79
CA ILE A 458 -25.24 1.91 -12.21
C ILE A 458 -25.54 3.13 -11.35
N GLY A 459 -26.81 3.43 -11.09
CA GLY A 459 -27.22 4.52 -10.21
C GLY A 459 -26.58 4.41 -8.82
N ILE A 460 -26.62 3.22 -8.21
CA ILE A 460 -25.96 2.95 -6.92
C ILE A 460 -24.44 3.13 -7.02
N ALA A 461 -23.80 2.60 -8.06
CA ALA A 461 -22.36 2.72 -8.26
C ALA A 461 -21.91 4.19 -8.42
N ILE A 462 -22.65 4.98 -9.20
CA ILE A 462 -22.40 6.41 -9.39
C ILE A 462 -22.65 7.17 -8.08
N ALA A 463 -23.76 6.90 -7.40
CA ALA A 463 -24.08 7.54 -6.12
C ALA A 463 -23.00 7.28 -5.06
N LEU A 464 -22.49 6.04 -4.97
CA LEU A 464 -21.38 5.70 -4.08
C LEU A 464 -20.13 6.52 -4.39
N LEU A 465 -19.73 6.61 -5.66
CA LEU A 465 -18.55 7.38 -6.07
C LEU A 465 -18.72 8.87 -5.79
N ILE A 466 -19.88 9.44 -6.14
CA ILE A 466 -20.19 10.85 -5.87
C ILE A 466 -20.17 11.12 -4.37
N PHE A 467 -20.80 10.26 -3.57
CA PHE A 467 -20.83 10.41 -2.12
C PHE A 467 -19.43 10.42 -1.52
N ILE A 468 -18.58 9.46 -1.87
CA ILE A 468 -17.21 9.38 -1.35
C ILE A 468 -16.39 10.62 -1.75
N VAL A 469 -16.44 11.02 -3.02
CA VAL A 469 -15.70 12.21 -3.49
C VAL A 469 -16.24 13.49 -2.84
N ALA A 470 -17.55 13.65 -2.74
CA ALA A 470 -18.19 14.82 -2.15
C ALA A 470 -17.89 14.91 -0.65
N ALA A 471 -18.06 13.82 0.10
CA ALA A 471 -17.78 13.78 1.54
C ALA A 471 -16.32 14.12 1.84
N MET A 472 -15.38 13.52 1.11
CA MET A 472 -13.95 13.81 1.26
C MET A 472 -13.60 15.25 0.89
N THR A 473 -14.13 15.76 -0.23
CA THR A 473 -13.86 17.14 -0.67
C THR A 473 -14.43 18.12 0.34
N PHE A 474 -15.68 17.92 0.76
CA PHE A 474 -16.35 18.73 1.78
C PHE A 474 -15.58 18.72 3.09
N TYR A 475 -15.15 17.55 3.58
CA TYR A 475 -14.37 17.45 4.82
C TYR A 475 -13.07 18.25 4.72
N ARG A 476 -12.31 18.06 3.64
CA ARG A 476 -11.03 18.75 3.42
C ARG A 476 -11.17 20.27 3.25
N THR A 477 -12.30 20.76 2.76
CA THR A 477 -12.55 22.20 2.64
C THR A 477 -13.16 22.82 3.90
N SER A 478 -13.87 22.02 4.71
CA SER A 478 -14.64 22.51 5.86
C SER A 478 -13.87 22.47 7.17
N VAL A 479 -12.78 21.71 7.26
CA VAL A 479 -11.90 21.67 8.44
C VAL A 479 -10.73 22.63 8.19
N PRO A 480 -10.70 23.82 8.82
CA PRO A 480 -9.61 24.78 8.64
C PRO A 480 -8.28 24.17 9.08
N ASP A 481 -7.22 24.38 8.28
CA ASP A 481 -5.85 23.94 8.60
C ASP A 481 -5.37 24.44 9.99
N ALA A 482 -5.94 25.55 10.46
CA ALA A 482 -5.62 26.16 11.76
C ALA A 482 -6.21 25.45 12.99
N LEU A 483 -7.29 24.66 12.83
CA LEU A 483 -8.02 24.10 13.98
C LEU A 483 -7.31 22.91 14.64
N TYR A 484 -6.41 22.22 13.95
CA TYR A 484 -5.72 21.05 14.49
C TYR A 484 -4.32 21.33 15.05
N LEU A 485 -3.60 22.34 14.54
CA LEU A 485 -2.35 22.78 15.18
C LEU A 485 -2.60 23.45 16.54
N ALA A 486 -3.78 24.03 16.73
CA ALA A 486 -4.16 24.72 17.96
C ALA A 486 -4.76 23.81 19.03
N SER A 487 -5.29 22.62 18.69
CA SER A 487 -6.10 21.85 19.63
C SER A 487 -5.41 20.67 20.31
N ASN A 488 -4.14 20.32 20.00
CA ASN A 488 -3.34 19.35 20.77
C ASN A 488 -1.81 19.33 20.49
N TRP A 489 -1.28 20.22 19.63
CA TRP A 489 0.12 20.21 19.20
C TRP A 489 0.94 21.42 19.68
N THR A 490 0.59 22.03 20.82
CA THR A 490 1.43 23.04 21.44
C THR A 490 2.68 22.40 22.05
N ILE A 491 3.80 22.53 21.36
CA ILE A 491 5.13 22.12 21.82
C ILE A 491 5.48 22.93 23.08
N ARG A 492 5.64 22.27 24.22
CA ARG A 492 6.50 22.80 25.27
C ARG A 492 7.94 22.43 24.90
N PRO A 493 8.88 23.39 24.86
CA PRO A 493 10.28 23.08 24.59
C PRO A 493 10.80 22.10 25.66
N VAL A 494 11.52 21.06 25.21
CA VAL A 494 12.30 20.20 26.08
C VAL A 494 13.36 21.09 26.76
N PRO A 495 13.48 21.09 28.10
CA PRO A 495 14.59 21.78 28.74
C PRO A 495 15.90 21.16 28.25
N SER A 496 16.77 21.99 27.67
CA SER A 496 18.12 21.58 27.32
C SER A 496 18.83 21.07 28.59
N MET A 497 18.96 19.75 28.75
CA MET A 497 19.96 19.20 29.66
C MET A 497 21.32 19.29 28.97
N ILE A 498 21.88 20.50 29.00
CA ILE A 498 23.32 20.71 28.95
C ILE A 498 23.68 21.32 30.30
N SER A 499 24.22 20.47 31.17
CA SER A 499 25.17 20.84 32.22
C SER A 499 26.15 19.69 32.37
#